data_AF-A0A9D3W967-F1
#
_entry.id   AF-A0A9D3W967-F1
#
_cell.length_a   1.000
_cell.length_b   1.000
_cell.length_c   1.000
_cell.angle_alpha   90.00
_cell.angle_beta   90.00
_cell.angle_gamma   90.00
#
_symmetry.space_group_name_H-M   'P 1'
#
loop_
_entity.id
_entity.type
_entity.pdbx_description
1 polymer ?
#
loop_
_entity_poly.entity_id
_entity_poly.type
_entity_poly.pdbx_seq_one_letter_code
_entity_poly.pdbx_strand_id
1 'polypeptide(L)'
;MAITQAMPLAFLCSVIFLLVNVDAGGITIYWGQNGNEGTLAETCATGNYDFVNIAFLLTFGNGQTPMINLAGHCNPYSNGCTGSYNLTSAEDARQVATYLWNYFLGGTSSSRPLGDAVLDGVDFDIKGGTNQHWDDLAKYLSGYRKRGKKVYLIAASQCLFPDAWVGGALKTGLFDYVWVQFYNNPLCQYSSSSIGNLEDAWKQWTTNIPATKVFLGLQATPAAAGSGFIQVV
;
A
#
# COMPACT_ATOMS: atom_id res chain seq x y z
N MET A 1 22.05 -68.99 -33.77
CA MET A 1 21.46 -67.67 -34.04
C MET A 1 20.26 -67.53 -33.10
N ALA A 2 20.49 -66.97 -31.92
CA ALA A 2 19.46 -66.69 -30.92
C ALA A 2 19.52 -65.18 -30.68
N ILE A 3 18.49 -64.47 -31.12
CA ILE A 3 18.36 -63.03 -30.89
C ILE A 3 17.39 -62.87 -29.73
N THR A 4 17.93 -62.65 -28.53
CA THR A 4 17.19 -62.17 -27.37
C THR A 4 16.83 -60.69 -27.62
N GLN A 5 15.56 -60.40 -27.89
CA GLN A 5 15.05 -59.03 -27.93
C GLN A 5 14.93 -58.50 -26.50
N ALA A 6 15.68 -57.43 -26.20
CA ALA A 6 15.55 -56.65 -24.98
C ALA A 6 14.29 -55.79 -25.05
N MET A 7 13.44 -55.84 -24.02
CA MET A 7 12.30 -54.91 -23.84
C MET A 7 12.83 -53.47 -23.71
N PRO A 8 12.27 -52.48 -24.43
CA PRO A 8 12.63 -51.10 -24.21
C PRO A 8 12.00 -50.64 -22.89
N LEU A 9 12.84 -50.13 -21.99
CA LEU A 9 12.45 -49.46 -20.77
C LEU A 9 11.61 -48.23 -21.15
N ALA A 10 10.29 -48.33 -20.99
CA ALA A 10 9.39 -47.20 -21.19
C ALA A 10 9.76 -46.10 -20.18
N PHE A 11 10.42 -45.05 -20.68
CA PHE A 11 10.63 -43.81 -19.95
C PHE A 11 9.25 -43.21 -19.68
N LEU A 12 8.70 -43.45 -18.49
CA LEU A 12 7.56 -42.70 -17.99
C LEU A 12 8.02 -41.25 -17.85
N CYS A 13 7.77 -40.44 -18.89
CA CYS A 13 7.85 -39.00 -18.81
C CYS A 13 6.64 -38.53 -17.99
N SER A 14 6.74 -38.68 -16.67
CA SER A 14 5.78 -38.14 -15.73
C SER A 14 5.88 -36.62 -15.78
N VAL A 15 5.15 -36.00 -16.71
CA VAL A 15 4.91 -34.56 -16.71
C VAL A 15 4.03 -34.28 -15.49
N ILE A 16 4.67 -34.04 -14.35
CA ILE A 16 4.02 -33.44 -13.19
C ILE A 16 3.67 -32.02 -13.63
N PHE A 17 2.44 -31.82 -14.09
CA PHE A 17 1.84 -30.50 -14.11
C PHE A 17 1.72 -30.06 -12.65
N LEU A 18 2.77 -29.39 -12.15
CA LEU A 18 2.63 -28.48 -11.04
C LEU A 18 1.65 -27.42 -11.51
N LEU A 19 0.38 -27.60 -11.16
CA LEU A 19 -0.57 -26.51 -11.09
C LEU A 19 -0.03 -25.56 -10.01
N VAL A 20 0.92 -24.71 -10.39
CA VAL A 20 1.14 -23.46 -9.69
C VAL A 20 -0.19 -22.72 -9.83
N ASN A 21 -0.94 -22.67 -8.74
CA ASN A 21 -1.97 -21.66 -8.59
C ASN A 21 -1.25 -20.32 -8.71
N VAL A 22 -1.25 -19.74 -9.91
CA VAL A 22 -0.99 -18.32 -10.07
C VAL A 22 -2.21 -17.66 -9.46
N ASP A 23 -2.16 -17.34 -8.16
CA ASP A 23 -3.07 -16.40 -7.54
C ASP A 23 -2.87 -15.10 -8.33
N ALA A 24 -3.76 -14.84 -9.29
CA ALA A 24 -3.82 -13.56 -9.97
C ALA A 24 -4.12 -12.54 -8.87
N GLY A 25 -3.09 -11.83 -8.42
CA GLY A 25 -3.20 -10.92 -7.28
C GLY A 25 -4.28 -9.85 -7.52
N GLY A 26 -4.77 -9.26 -6.44
CA GLY A 26 -5.73 -8.16 -6.48
C GLY A 26 -5.17 -6.87 -7.04
N ILE A 27 -6.05 -5.99 -7.53
CA ILE A 27 -5.68 -4.61 -7.89
C ILE A 27 -6.05 -3.69 -6.72
N THR A 28 -5.14 -2.78 -6.39
CA THR A 28 -5.39 -1.68 -5.44
C THR A 28 -5.39 -0.35 -6.18
N ILE A 29 -6.19 0.61 -5.71
CA ILE A 29 -6.29 1.94 -6.30
C ILE A 29 -6.37 3.03 -5.22
N TYR A 30 -5.81 4.19 -5.52
CA TYR A 30 -6.01 5.41 -4.72
C TYR A 30 -7.17 6.21 -5.29
N TRP A 31 -8.05 6.68 -4.41
CA TRP A 31 -9.21 7.52 -4.75
C TRP A 31 -9.28 8.72 -3.80
N GLY A 32 -9.72 9.87 -4.31
CA GLY A 32 -10.08 11.04 -3.51
C GLY A 32 -9.25 12.29 -3.79
N GLN A 33 -8.39 12.30 -4.81
CA GLN A 33 -7.51 13.44 -5.12
C GLN A 33 -7.87 14.15 -6.42
N ASN A 34 -8.98 13.77 -7.07
CA ASN A 34 -9.50 14.46 -8.26
C ASN A 34 -11.03 14.40 -8.29
N GLY A 35 -11.70 15.56 -8.21
CA GLY A 35 -13.18 15.62 -8.23
C GLY A 35 -13.84 15.03 -9.48
N ASN A 36 -13.09 14.79 -10.55
CA ASN A 36 -13.57 14.18 -11.78
C ASN A 36 -13.29 12.66 -11.87
N GLU A 37 -12.82 12.02 -10.80
CA GLU A 37 -12.49 10.59 -10.77
C GLU A 37 -13.70 9.67 -10.52
N GLY A 38 -14.91 10.26 -10.48
CA GLY A 38 -16.14 9.57 -10.08
C GLY A 38 -16.25 9.42 -8.57
N THR A 39 -17.39 8.89 -8.12
CA THR A 39 -17.65 8.62 -6.71
C THR A 39 -16.91 7.37 -6.23
N LEU A 40 -16.71 7.27 -4.92
CA LEU A 40 -16.17 6.05 -4.31
C LEU A 40 -17.06 4.82 -4.59
N ALA A 41 -18.39 5.02 -4.59
CA ALA A 41 -19.33 3.95 -4.89
C ALA A 41 -19.20 3.44 -6.34
N GLU A 42 -19.05 4.34 -7.31
CA GLU A 42 -18.80 3.97 -8.72
C GLU A 42 -17.47 3.25 -8.87
N THR A 43 -16.42 3.72 -8.18
CA THR A 43 -15.10 3.06 -8.15
C THR A 43 -15.22 1.61 -7.69
N CYS A 44 -15.91 1.38 -6.57
CA CYS A 44 -16.16 0.02 -6.06
C CYS A 44 -17.05 -0.81 -7.00
N ALA A 45 -18.06 -0.20 -7.62
CA ALA A 45 -19.01 -0.88 -8.51
C ALA A 45 -18.37 -1.39 -9.82
N THR A 46 -17.16 -0.94 -10.15
CA THR A 46 -16.40 -1.51 -11.29
C THR A 46 -16.07 -2.98 -11.10
N GLY A 47 -15.95 -3.46 -9.86
CA GLY A 47 -15.51 -4.82 -9.55
C GLY A 47 -14.03 -5.08 -9.87
N ASN A 48 -13.26 -4.05 -10.20
CA ASN A 48 -11.85 -4.19 -10.60
C ASN A 48 -10.87 -4.20 -9.43
N TYR A 49 -11.28 -3.70 -8.26
CA TYR A 49 -10.37 -3.39 -7.15
C TYR A 49 -10.72 -4.17 -5.90
N ASP A 50 -9.72 -4.83 -5.32
CA ASP A 50 -9.82 -5.50 -4.03
C ASP A 50 -9.61 -4.51 -2.87
N PHE A 51 -8.86 -3.44 -3.12
CA PHE A 51 -8.57 -2.39 -2.15
C PHE A 51 -8.74 -1.00 -2.79
N VAL A 52 -9.41 -0.10 -2.07
CA VAL A 52 -9.53 1.32 -2.42
C VAL A 52 -9.00 2.16 -1.27
N ASN A 53 -7.88 2.85 -1.50
CA ASN A 53 -7.26 3.74 -0.53
C ASN A 53 -7.86 5.13 -0.64
N ILE A 54 -8.53 5.59 0.42
CA ILE A 54 -9.06 6.93 0.51
C ILE A 54 -7.92 7.89 0.87
N ALA A 55 -7.53 8.71 -0.10
CA ALA A 55 -6.44 9.66 -0.03
C ALA A 55 -6.99 11.08 0.16
N PHE A 56 -6.56 11.89 1.13
CA PHE A 56 -5.59 11.61 2.21
C PHE A 56 -5.92 12.35 3.51
N LEU A 57 -5.45 11.82 4.65
CA LEU A 57 -5.31 12.59 5.89
C LEU A 57 -3.99 13.37 5.83
N LEU A 58 -4.05 14.64 5.40
CA LEU A 58 -2.88 15.43 5.02
C LEU A 58 -2.23 16.20 6.17
N THR A 59 -2.96 16.47 7.25
CA THR A 59 -2.45 17.19 8.41
C THR A 59 -2.67 16.35 9.66
N PHE A 60 -1.62 16.13 10.47
CA PHE A 60 -1.69 15.46 11.78
C PHE A 60 -0.36 15.55 12.54
N GLY A 61 -0.40 15.21 13.83
CA GLY A 61 0.77 15.16 14.70
C GLY A 61 1.32 16.54 15.07
N ASN A 62 2.29 16.58 15.98
CA ASN A 62 2.82 17.81 16.59
C ASN A 62 1.71 18.70 17.19
N GLY A 63 0.72 18.09 17.83
CA GLY A 63 -0.42 18.80 18.44
C GLY A 63 -1.45 19.39 17.46
N GLN A 64 -1.30 19.16 16.15
CA GLN A 64 -2.25 19.62 15.15
C GLN A 64 -3.56 18.83 15.22
N THR A 65 -4.68 19.49 14.92
CA THR A 65 -5.96 18.79 14.69
C THR A 65 -5.90 18.08 13.35
N PRO A 66 -6.10 16.74 13.29
CA PRO A 66 -5.98 16.05 12.03
C PRO A 66 -7.05 16.46 11.02
N MET A 67 -6.66 16.59 9.75
CA MET A 67 -7.55 17.06 8.68
C MET A 67 -7.43 16.18 7.45
N ILE A 68 -8.58 15.68 6.98
CA ILE A 68 -8.72 14.96 5.73
C ILE A 68 -8.88 15.93 4.56
N ASN A 69 -8.29 15.61 3.43
CA ASN A 69 -8.45 16.31 2.17
C ASN A 69 -8.88 15.28 1.11
N LEU A 70 -10.05 15.48 0.53
CA LEU A 70 -10.56 14.68 -0.58
C LEU A 70 -10.71 15.52 -1.85
N ALA A 71 -9.77 16.44 -2.08
CA ALA A 71 -9.80 17.42 -3.17
C ALA A 71 -11.18 18.08 -3.32
N GLY A 72 -11.80 17.95 -4.50
CA GLY A 72 -13.12 18.51 -4.80
C GLY A 72 -14.30 17.71 -4.24
N HIS A 73 -14.07 16.54 -3.63
CA HIS A 73 -15.14 15.69 -3.07
C HIS A 73 -15.64 16.20 -1.70
N CYS A 74 -15.00 17.22 -1.11
CA CYS A 74 -15.41 17.84 0.15
C CYS A 74 -15.45 19.39 0.11
N ASN A 75 -16.23 20.00 1.02
CA ASN A 75 -16.58 21.42 1.05
C ASN A 75 -15.34 22.37 1.14
N PRO A 76 -15.20 23.37 0.24
CA PRO A 76 -14.02 24.24 0.08
C PRO A 76 -13.71 25.27 1.19
N TYR A 77 -14.33 25.20 2.38
CA TYR A 77 -14.06 26.17 3.46
C TYR A 77 -12.76 25.96 4.25
N SER A 78 -11.88 25.06 3.83
CA SER A 78 -10.51 24.98 4.35
C SER A 78 -9.51 25.19 3.22
N ASN A 79 -8.51 26.02 3.44
CA ASN A 79 -7.30 26.11 2.61
C ASN A 79 -6.46 24.80 2.72
N GLY A 80 -7.10 23.63 2.59
CA GLY A 80 -6.64 22.35 3.11
C GLY A 80 -5.84 21.48 2.14
N CYS A 81 -5.45 22.01 0.97
CA CYS A 81 -4.69 21.27 -0.05
C CYS A 81 -3.17 21.25 0.20
N THR A 82 -2.70 21.92 1.26
CA THR A 82 -1.32 21.82 1.75
C THR A 82 -1.34 21.14 3.12
N GLY A 83 -0.91 19.89 3.17
CA GLY A 83 -0.80 19.12 4.40
C GLY A 83 0.50 19.36 5.14
N SER A 84 0.48 19.22 6.47
CA SER A 84 1.68 19.07 7.28
C SER A 84 1.49 17.92 8.27
N TYR A 85 2.23 16.83 8.07
CA TYR A 85 2.27 15.71 9.00
C TYR A 85 3.67 15.55 9.59
N ASN A 86 3.73 15.33 10.90
CA ASN A 86 4.98 15.04 11.60
C ASN A 86 4.69 14.34 12.94
N LEU A 87 5.47 13.32 13.29
CA LEU A 87 5.40 12.69 14.61
C LEU A 87 6.64 13.08 15.42
N THR A 88 6.41 13.71 16.57
CA THR A 88 7.48 14.29 17.39
C THR A 88 7.91 13.40 18.56
N SER A 89 7.12 12.37 18.87
CA SER A 89 7.39 11.41 19.93
C SER A 89 6.51 10.15 19.78
N ALA A 90 6.84 9.08 20.52
CA ALA A 90 5.97 7.91 20.64
C ALA A 90 4.58 8.26 21.22
N GLU A 91 4.52 9.26 22.11
CA GLU A 91 3.25 9.73 22.67
C GLU A 91 2.41 10.47 21.62
N ASP A 92 3.03 11.28 20.77
CA ASP A 92 2.37 11.91 19.62
C ASP A 92 1.82 10.84 18.65
N ALA A 93 2.62 9.81 18.37
CA ALA A 93 2.17 8.65 17.59
C ALA A 93 0.97 7.93 18.24
N ARG A 94 0.95 7.78 19.57
CA ARG A 94 -0.17 7.20 20.32
C ARG A 94 -1.44 8.06 20.21
N GLN A 95 -1.29 9.38 20.26
CA GLN A 95 -2.41 10.33 20.11
C GLN A 95 -3.01 10.25 18.71
N VAL A 96 -2.16 10.24 17.68
CA VAL A 96 -2.60 10.03 16.29
C VAL A 96 -3.28 8.67 16.11
N ALA A 97 -2.72 7.58 16.66
CA ALA A 97 -3.34 6.26 16.63
C ALA A 97 -4.74 6.26 17.28
N THR A 98 -4.87 6.95 18.42
CA THR A 98 -6.14 7.07 19.15
C THR A 98 -7.17 7.87 18.35
N TYR A 99 -6.73 8.93 17.68
CA TYR A 99 -7.58 9.71 16.78
C TYR A 99 -8.08 8.84 15.62
N LEU A 100 -7.18 8.16 14.90
CA LEU A 100 -7.55 7.28 13.79
C LEU A 100 -8.55 6.19 14.26
N TRP A 101 -8.31 5.60 15.43
CA TRP A 101 -9.20 4.62 16.02
C TRP A 101 -10.62 5.15 16.21
N ASN A 102 -10.78 6.32 16.82
CA ASN A 102 -12.08 6.88 17.19
C ASN A 102 -12.85 7.53 16.03
N TYR A 103 -12.14 8.08 15.04
CA TYR A 103 -12.75 8.87 13.97
C TYR A 103 -12.93 8.08 12.66
N PHE A 104 -12.15 7.01 12.43
CA PHE A 104 -12.20 6.25 11.18
C PHE A 104 -12.31 4.74 11.36
N LEU A 105 -11.83 4.18 12.47
CA LEU A 105 -11.88 2.73 12.73
C LEU A 105 -12.98 2.42 13.75
N GLY A 106 -12.80 1.36 14.55
CA GLY A 106 -13.82 0.78 15.43
C GLY A 106 -14.05 1.51 16.76
N GLY A 107 -13.44 2.68 16.96
CA GLY A 107 -13.74 3.54 18.10
C GLY A 107 -14.98 4.42 17.83
N THR A 108 -15.24 5.33 18.77
CA THR A 108 -16.44 6.17 18.73
C THR A 108 -16.08 7.65 18.78
N SER A 109 -16.76 8.45 17.97
CA SER A 109 -16.68 9.91 17.95
C SER A 109 -18.02 10.49 17.50
N SER A 110 -18.41 11.67 18.00
CA SER A 110 -19.63 12.37 17.58
C SER A 110 -19.50 13.08 16.24
N SER A 111 -18.29 13.17 15.67
CA SER A 111 -18.01 13.91 14.44
C SER A 111 -17.02 13.16 13.55
N ARG A 112 -17.41 11.96 13.10
CA ARG A 112 -16.61 11.14 12.19
C ARG A 112 -16.61 11.74 10.78
N PRO A 113 -15.45 12.02 10.16
CA PRO A 113 -15.41 12.73 8.88
C PRO A 113 -16.09 12.01 7.71
N LEU A 114 -16.10 10.67 7.74
CA LEU A 114 -16.73 9.81 6.73
C LEU A 114 -18.04 9.19 7.23
N GLY A 115 -18.67 9.81 8.24
CA GLY A 115 -19.86 9.29 8.89
C GLY A 115 -19.61 8.02 9.70
N ASP A 116 -20.65 7.20 9.86
CA ASP A 116 -20.63 6.01 10.72
C ASP A 116 -19.85 4.82 10.14
N ALA A 117 -19.30 4.97 8.93
CA ALA A 117 -18.49 3.93 8.29
C ALA A 117 -17.25 3.62 9.14
N VAL A 118 -16.93 2.32 9.26
CA VAL A 118 -15.72 1.81 9.91
C VAL A 118 -14.78 1.30 8.84
N LEU A 119 -13.66 2.00 8.64
CA LEU A 119 -12.64 1.59 7.67
C LEU A 119 -11.92 0.31 8.12
N ASP A 120 -11.41 -0.43 7.15
CA ASP A 120 -10.71 -1.70 7.38
C ASP A 120 -9.30 -1.53 7.94
N GLY A 121 -8.65 -0.39 7.69
CA GLY A 121 -7.23 -0.22 7.98
C GLY A 121 -6.70 1.19 7.77
N VAL A 122 -5.37 1.31 7.85
CA VAL A 122 -4.63 2.55 7.67
C VAL A 122 -3.46 2.33 6.72
N ASP A 123 -3.38 3.18 5.69
CA ASP A 123 -2.28 3.25 4.73
C ASP A 123 -1.23 4.28 5.14
N PHE A 124 0.03 3.86 5.19
CA PHE A 124 1.19 4.69 5.46
C PHE A 124 1.84 5.11 4.13
N ASP A 125 1.36 6.21 3.54
CA ASP A 125 1.99 6.88 2.39
C ASP A 125 2.85 8.07 2.87
N ILE A 126 3.94 7.74 3.57
CA ILE A 126 4.84 8.74 4.15
C ILE A 126 5.95 9.08 3.15
N LYS A 127 5.98 10.35 2.72
CA LYS A 127 6.85 10.83 1.63
C LYS A 127 7.86 11.89 2.04
N GLY A 128 7.89 12.27 3.33
CA GLY A 128 8.79 13.30 3.83
C GLY A 128 8.64 13.55 5.33
N GLY A 129 9.32 14.60 5.82
CA GLY A 129 9.31 14.98 7.23
C GLY A 129 10.31 14.18 8.05
N THR A 130 9.83 13.49 9.08
CA THR A 130 10.65 12.63 9.96
C THR A 130 10.61 11.17 9.52
N ASN A 131 11.66 10.43 9.84
CA ASN A 131 11.69 8.97 9.73
C ASN A 131 11.47 8.25 11.08
N GLN A 132 11.10 8.99 12.12
CA GLN A 132 10.89 8.48 13.48
C GLN A 132 9.41 8.24 13.79
N HIS A 133 9.15 7.33 14.74
CA HIS A 133 7.84 7.07 15.36
C HIS A 133 6.73 6.48 14.46
N TRP A 134 6.99 6.24 13.18
CA TRP A 134 6.07 5.50 12.32
C TRP A 134 5.89 4.04 12.77
N ASP A 135 6.92 3.45 13.35
CA ASP A 135 6.88 2.12 13.96
C ASP A 135 6.06 2.11 15.25
N ASP A 136 6.16 3.16 16.08
CA ASP A 136 5.30 3.36 17.25
C ASP A 136 3.83 3.48 16.83
N LEU A 137 3.53 4.29 15.81
CA LEU A 137 2.17 4.43 15.26
C LEU A 137 1.63 3.08 14.79
N ALA A 138 2.42 2.30 14.04
CA ALA A 138 2.05 0.96 13.60
C ALA A 138 1.78 0.01 14.78
N LYS A 139 2.60 0.02 15.82
CA LYS A 139 2.41 -0.79 17.03
C LYS A 139 1.12 -0.42 17.76
N TYR A 140 0.82 0.87 17.92
CA TYR A 140 -0.41 1.32 18.58
C TYR A 140 -1.67 0.96 17.77
N LEU A 141 -1.65 1.18 16.46
CA LEU A 141 -2.75 0.79 15.58
C LEU A 141 -2.98 -0.73 15.58
N SER A 142 -1.92 -1.52 15.46
CA SER A 142 -1.99 -2.98 15.56
C SER A 142 -2.54 -3.42 16.92
N GLY A 143 -2.24 -2.69 17.99
CA GLY A 143 -2.75 -2.94 19.34
C GLY A 143 -4.28 -2.94 19.43
N TYR A 144 -4.98 -2.15 18.59
CA TYR A 144 -6.45 -2.10 18.57
C TYR A 144 -7.11 -3.37 18.04
N ARG A 145 -6.38 -4.26 17.36
CA ARG A 145 -6.91 -5.58 16.93
C ARG A 145 -7.46 -6.41 18.10
N LYS A 146 -7.01 -6.13 19.33
CA LYS A 146 -7.52 -6.80 20.55
C LYS A 146 -8.91 -6.33 20.97
N ARG A 147 -9.45 -5.27 20.36
CA ARG A 147 -10.69 -4.60 20.75
C ARG A 147 -11.82 -4.76 19.74
N GLY A 148 -11.66 -5.59 18.71
CA GLY A 148 -12.70 -5.80 17.70
C GLY A 148 -12.15 -6.39 16.41
N LYS A 149 -12.65 -5.88 15.27
CA LYS A 149 -12.18 -6.27 13.94
C LYS A 149 -10.69 -5.98 13.78
N LYS A 150 -10.00 -6.83 13.01
CA LYS A 150 -8.61 -6.59 12.60
C LYS A 150 -8.50 -5.20 11.94
N VAL A 151 -7.47 -4.45 12.33
CA VAL A 151 -7.05 -3.22 11.66
C VAL A 151 -5.94 -3.61 10.70
N TYR A 152 -6.18 -3.49 9.39
CA TYR A 152 -5.15 -3.73 8.39
C TYR A 152 -4.14 -2.59 8.39
N LEU A 153 -2.86 -2.93 8.37
CA LEU A 153 -1.78 -1.96 8.20
C LEU A 153 -1.14 -2.15 6.84
N ILE A 154 -1.17 -1.10 6.04
CA ILE A 154 -0.64 -1.11 4.68
C ILE A 154 0.29 0.09 4.50
N ALA A 155 1.21 0.00 3.55
CA ALA A 155 2.20 1.06 3.32
C ALA A 155 2.50 1.26 1.84
N ALA A 156 2.67 2.52 1.48
CA ALA A 156 3.19 2.95 0.20
C ALA A 156 4.62 3.47 0.34
N SER A 157 5.59 2.62 0.05
CA SER A 157 6.99 3.01 0.05
C SER A 157 7.42 3.51 -1.34
N GLN A 158 8.48 4.31 -1.38
CA GLN A 158 9.25 4.51 -2.61
C GLN A 158 9.97 3.21 -3.00
N CYS A 159 10.36 3.06 -4.27
CA CYS A 159 11.05 1.85 -4.73
C CYS A 159 12.50 1.71 -4.25
N LEU A 160 13.14 2.77 -3.75
CA LEU A 160 14.48 2.67 -3.17
C LEU A 160 14.41 1.87 -1.86
N PHE A 161 15.27 0.86 -1.75
CA PHE A 161 15.33 -0.02 -0.59
C PHE A 161 16.59 0.25 0.26
N PRO A 162 16.48 0.33 1.60
CA PRO A 162 15.23 0.46 2.35
C PRO A 162 14.60 1.85 2.13
N ASP A 163 13.28 1.95 2.27
CA ASP A 163 12.58 3.23 2.21
C ASP A 163 13.02 4.15 3.37
N ALA A 164 13.33 5.41 3.04
CA ALA A 164 13.89 6.37 3.98
C ALA A 164 12.92 6.81 5.08
N TRP A 165 11.61 6.73 4.83
CA TRP A 165 10.56 7.29 5.69
C TRP A 165 9.83 6.18 6.46
N VAL A 166 9.24 5.21 5.75
CA VAL A 166 8.42 4.15 6.32
C VAL A 166 9.20 2.86 6.59
N GLY A 167 10.46 2.77 6.14
CA GLY A 167 11.28 1.56 6.28
C GLY A 167 11.47 1.10 7.74
N GLY A 168 11.51 2.03 8.70
CA GLY A 168 11.54 1.70 10.14
C GLY A 168 10.26 1.00 10.61
N ALA A 169 9.10 1.44 10.14
CA ALA A 169 7.81 0.84 10.46
C ALA A 169 7.66 -0.54 9.80
N LEU A 170 8.10 -0.71 8.55
CA LEU A 170 8.03 -1.99 7.85
C LEU A 170 8.81 -3.12 8.55
N LYS A 171 9.94 -2.79 9.20
CA LYS A 171 10.75 -3.75 9.97
C LYS A 171 10.01 -4.35 11.17
N THR A 172 8.89 -3.77 11.60
CA THR A 172 8.09 -4.31 12.70
C THR A 172 7.40 -5.64 12.36
N GLY A 173 7.22 -5.94 11.05
CA GLY A 173 6.45 -7.11 10.62
C GLY A 173 4.94 -6.99 10.88
N LEU A 174 4.45 -5.78 11.12
CA LEU A 174 3.03 -5.53 11.40
C LEU A 174 2.21 -5.19 10.15
N PHE A 175 2.86 -4.95 9.02
CA PHE A 175 2.20 -4.56 7.77
C PHE A 175 1.72 -5.78 6.99
N ASP A 176 0.42 -5.78 6.68
CA ASP A 176 -0.24 -6.82 5.90
C ASP A 176 0.16 -6.72 4.42
N TYR A 177 0.07 -5.51 3.86
CA TYR A 177 0.31 -5.26 2.44
C TYR A 177 1.27 -4.09 2.24
N VAL A 178 2.17 -4.20 1.26
CA VAL A 178 3.08 -3.11 0.90
C VAL A 178 3.02 -2.90 -0.60
N TRP A 179 2.54 -1.75 -1.06
CA TRP A 179 2.58 -1.36 -2.48
C TRP A 179 3.75 -0.42 -2.72
N VAL A 180 4.81 -0.98 -3.29
CA VAL A 180 6.04 -0.23 -3.57
C VAL A 180 5.85 0.62 -4.83
N GLN A 181 6.09 1.92 -4.74
CA GLN A 181 5.89 2.89 -5.82
C GLN A 181 7.06 2.83 -6.82
N PHE A 182 6.88 2.12 -7.94
CA PHE A 182 7.87 1.95 -9.01
C PHE A 182 7.76 3.06 -10.08
N TYR A 183 7.70 4.31 -9.63
CA TYR A 183 7.62 5.51 -10.46
C TYR A 183 8.27 6.71 -9.75
N ASN A 184 8.54 7.79 -10.49
CA ASN A 184 9.28 8.97 -10.01
C ASN A 184 10.70 8.71 -9.47
N ASN A 185 11.30 7.55 -9.74
CA ASN A 185 12.63 7.21 -9.26
C ASN A 185 13.42 6.35 -10.28
N PRO A 186 14.25 6.96 -11.14
CA PRO A 186 14.99 6.28 -12.21
C PRO A 186 15.89 5.12 -11.75
N LEU A 187 16.32 5.11 -10.49
CA LEU A 187 17.20 4.06 -9.95
C LEU A 187 16.49 2.73 -9.72
N CYS A 188 15.16 2.73 -9.63
CA CYS A 188 14.40 1.53 -9.30
C CYS A 188 13.09 1.38 -10.07
N GLN A 189 12.71 2.32 -10.95
CA GLN A 189 11.52 2.22 -11.80
C GLN A 189 11.81 1.59 -13.16
N TYR A 190 10.75 1.41 -13.97
CA TYR A 190 10.87 1.04 -15.37
C TYR A 190 11.46 2.17 -16.24
N SER A 191 12.31 1.79 -17.20
CA SER A 191 12.77 2.65 -18.30
C SER A 191 12.56 1.92 -19.62
N SER A 192 12.25 2.67 -20.70
CA SER A 192 12.12 2.09 -22.04
C SER A 192 13.41 1.42 -22.54
N SER A 193 14.56 1.81 -21.98
CA SER A 193 15.86 1.21 -22.30
C SER A 193 16.15 -0.09 -21.56
N SER A 194 15.53 -0.34 -20.40
CA SER A 194 15.79 -1.54 -19.59
C SER A 194 14.77 -1.68 -18.45
N ILE A 195 14.33 -2.92 -18.19
CA ILE A 195 13.53 -3.29 -17.02
C ILE A 195 14.40 -3.63 -15.78
N GLY A 196 15.73 -3.75 -15.94
CA GLY A 196 16.62 -4.30 -14.91
C GLY A 196 16.54 -3.60 -13.55
N ASN A 197 16.47 -2.27 -13.52
CA ASN A 197 16.34 -1.51 -12.26
C ASN A 197 15.07 -1.88 -11.48
N LEU A 198 13.94 -2.05 -12.19
CA LEU A 198 12.67 -2.47 -11.59
C LEU A 198 12.78 -3.90 -11.08
N GLU A 199 13.30 -4.83 -11.88
CA GLU A 199 13.43 -6.24 -11.47
C GLU A 199 14.32 -6.40 -10.24
N ASP A 200 15.45 -5.69 -10.19
CA ASP A 200 16.39 -5.78 -9.08
C ASP A 200 15.83 -5.15 -7.80
N ALA A 201 15.13 -4.03 -7.90
CA ALA A 201 14.41 -3.45 -6.77
C ALA A 201 13.24 -4.35 -6.32
N TRP A 202 12.47 -4.92 -7.24
CA TRP A 202 11.39 -5.87 -6.95
C TRP A 202 11.91 -7.07 -6.14
N LYS A 203 13.01 -7.70 -6.58
CA LYS A 203 13.67 -8.80 -5.85
C LYS A 203 14.09 -8.38 -4.44
N GLN A 204 14.63 -7.18 -4.26
CA GLN A 204 14.99 -6.67 -2.94
C GLN A 204 13.77 -6.57 -2.02
N TRP A 205 12.69 -5.96 -2.50
CA TRP A 205 11.46 -5.78 -1.74
C TRP A 205 10.78 -7.10 -1.36
N THR A 206 10.64 -8.03 -2.31
CA THR A 206 9.96 -9.31 -2.04
C THR A 206 10.76 -10.26 -1.14
N THR A 207 12.08 -10.05 -1.03
CA THR A 207 12.96 -10.93 -0.24
C THR A 207 13.22 -10.40 1.17
N ASN A 208 13.23 -9.08 1.36
CA ASN A 208 13.80 -8.46 2.56
C ASN A 208 12.80 -7.76 3.48
N ILE A 209 11.49 -7.83 3.20
CA ILE A 209 10.47 -7.26 4.10
C ILE A 209 9.56 -8.36 4.69
N PRO A 210 9.23 -8.29 5.99
CA PRO A 210 8.31 -9.20 6.65
C PRO A 210 6.84 -8.76 6.43
N ALA A 211 6.39 -8.70 5.17
CA ALA A 211 4.99 -8.39 4.82
C ALA A 211 4.25 -9.63 4.29
N THR A 212 2.91 -9.64 4.37
CA THR A 212 2.13 -10.79 3.88
C THR A 212 2.06 -10.82 2.35
N LYS A 213 1.80 -9.67 1.70
CA LYS A 213 1.93 -9.54 0.24
C LYS A 213 2.62 -8.21 -0.12
N VAL A 214 3.41 -8.24 -1.18
CA VAL A 214 4.02 -7.06 -1.80
C VAL A 214 3.36 -6.83 -3.16
N PHE A 215 2.95 -5.60 -3.43
CA PHE A 215 2.31 -5.18 -4.66
C PHE A 215 3.24 -4.27 -5.47
N LEU A 216 3.16 -4.40 -6.79
CA LEU A 216 3.87 -3.56 -7.74
C LEU A 216 3.05 -2.28 -7.99
N GLY A 217 3.42 -1.18 -7.34
CA GLY A 217 2.75 0.11 -7.50
C GLY A 217 3.16 0.80 -8.79
N LEU A 218 2.20 1.02 -9.69
CA LEU A 218 2.41 1.58 -11.03
C LEU A 218 1.53 2.81 -11.28
N GLN A 219 1.89 3.55 -12.32
CA GLN A 219 1.05 4.63 -12.85
C GLN A 219 -0.07 4.07 -13.72
N ALA A 220 -1.31 4.50 -13.47
CA ALA A 220 -2.46 4.13 -14.28
C ALA A 220 -2.44 4.79 -15.68
N THR A 221 -1.82 5.98 -15.80
CA THR A 221 -1.69 6.72 -17.07
C THR A 221 -0.32 7.40 -17.16
N PRO A 222 0.17 7.77 -18.35
CA PRO A 222 1.43 8.50 -18.50
C PRO A 222 1.48 9.86 -17.79
N ALA A 223 0.32 10.46 -17.51
CA ALA A 223 0.22 11.77 -16.86
C ALA A 223 0.12 11.68 -15.33
N ALA A 224 0.03 10.48 -14.75
CA ALA A 224 -0.20 10.29 -13.32
C ALA A 224 1.05 10.58 -12.46
N ALA A 225 2.25 10.47 -13.02
CA ALA A 225 3.50 10.84 -12.36
C ALA A 225 4.54 11.37 -13.37
N GLY A 226 5.70 11.80 -12.89
CA GLY A 226 6.74 12.41 -13.72
C GLY A 226 7.54 11.42 -14.56
N SER A 227 7.64 10.15 -14.15
CA SER A 227 8.36 9.12 -14.90
C SER A 227 8.04 7.70 -14.40
N GLY A 228 8.37 6.66 -15.20
CA GLY A 228 8.22 5.25 -14.83
C GLY A 228 6.94 4.57 -15.33
N PHE A 229 6.21 5.18 -16.26
CA PHE A 229 4.99 4.57 -16.84
C PHE A 229 5.34 3.36 -17.69
N ILE A 230 4.60 2.26 -17.50
CA ILE A 230 4.78 1.03 -18.27
C ILE A 230 3.61 0.94 -19.25
N GLN A 231 3.91 1.08 -20.54
CA GLN A 231 2.92 0.85 -21.58
C GLN A 231 2.75 -0.65 -21.79
N VAL A 232 1.54 -1.16 -21.57
CA VAL A 232 1.16 -2.51 -21.95
C VAL A 232 0.64 -2.44 -23.39
N VAL A 233 1.29 -3.16 -24.30
CA VAL A 233 0.91 -3.29 -25.72
C VAL A 233 0.21 -4.62 -25.98
#